data_AF-A0A9E0NCE0-F1
#
_entry.id   AF-A0A9E0NCE0-F1
#
_cell.length_a   1.000
_cell.length_b   1.000
_cell.length_c   1.000
_cell.angle_alpha   90.00
_cell.angle_beta   90.00
_cell.angle_gamma   90.00
#
_symmetry.space_group_name_H-M   'P 1'
#
loop_
_entity.id
_entity.type
_entity.pdbx_description
1 polymer ?
#
loop_
_entity_poly.entity_id
_entity_poly.type
_entity_poly.pdbx_seq_one_letter_code
_entity_poly.pdbx_strand_id
1 'polypeptide(L)'
;MGAELILPELGEPHGDSAAHERAWLDAVNIRVAELLDTDPGLLFSHLYRLDISEASLARILRTEFPKDIPEAISREILLREKQKAASRKANPRNIILDEEY
;
A
#
# COMPACT_ATOMS: atom_id res chain seq x y z
N MET A 1 -4.96 14.03 -6.76
CA MET A 1 -5.92 13.55 -5.74
C MET A 1 -5.34 12.28 -5.15
N GLY A 2 -5.07 12.29 -3.86
CA GLY A 2 -4.25 11.30 -3.16
C GLY A 2 -4.92 9.93 -3.07
N ALA A 3 -4.10 8.88 -3.05
CA ALA A 3 -4.52 7.51 -2.80
C ALA A 3 -4.86 7.33 -1.30
N GLU A 4 -5.97 7.92 -0.86
CA GLU A 4 -6.59 7.64 0.44
C GLU A 4 -7.66 6.57 0.24
N LEU A 5 -7.37 5.27 0.16
CA LEU A 5 -8.48 4.29 0.00
C LEU A 5 -8.08 2.83 0.30
N ILE A 6 -7.43 2.57 1.44
CA ILE A 6 -7.63 1.26 2.11
C ILE A 6 -8.08 1.49 3.54
N LEU A 7 -7.42 2.41 4.26
CA LEU A 7 -7.75 2.82 5.63
C LEU A 7 -7.40 4.31 5.82
N PRO A 8 -8.33 5.27 5.59
CA PRO A 8 -8.05 6.69 5.80
C PRO A 8 -7.77 7.02 7.29
N GLU A 9 -8.17 6.13 8.20
CA GLU A 9 -8.00 6.28 9.65
C GLU A 9 -6.58 5.96 10.16
N LEU A 10 -5.72 5.28 9.37
CA LEU A 10 -4.49 4.67 9.89
C LEU A 10 -3.22 5.55 9.84
N GLY A 11 -3.29 6.77 9.30
CA GLY A 11 -2.11 7.62 9.15
C GLY A 11 -1.05 7.05 8.20
N GLU A 12 0.10 7.73 8.07
CA GLU A 12 1.18 7.25 7.21
C GLU A 12 1.88 6.02 7.82
N PRO A 13 2.24 5.00 7.02
CA PRO A 13 2.94 3.80 7.51
C PRO A 13 4.34 4.10 8.09
N HIS A 14 4.87 5.31 7.85
CA HIS A 14 6.23 5.73 8.17
C HIS A 14 6.28 6.55 9.47
N GLY A 15 5.89 5.95 10.59
CA GLY A 15 6.26 6.46 11.91
C GLY A 15 7.69 6.00 12.27
N ASP A 16 8.46 6.81 13.01
CA ASP A 16 9.88 6.54 13.36
C ASP A 16 10.13 5.26 14.19
N SER A 17 9.11 4.43 14.46
CA SER A 17 9.21 3.22 15.28
C SER A 17 8.71 1.97 14.57
N ALA A 18 9.48 0.88 14.65
CA ALA A 18 9.09 -0.44 14.17
C ALA A 18 7.76 -0.95 14.76
N ALA A 19 7.40 -0.49 15.96
CA ALA A 19 6.11 -0.80 16.58
C ALA A 19 4.92 -0.17 15.82
N HIS A 20 5.12 1.04 15.27
CA HIS A 20 4.09 1.74 14.50
C HIS A 20 3.86 1.06 13.15
N GLU A 21 4.93 0.72 12.43
CA GLU A 21 4.85 -0.04 11.19
C GLU A 21 4.14 -1.39 11.41
N ARG A 22 4.44 -2.06 12.54
CA ARG A 22 3.78 -3.33 12.87
C ARG A 22 2.28 -3.16 13.10
N ALA A 23 1.88 -2.16 13.89
CA ALA A 23 0.47 -1.87 14.13
C ALA A 23 -0.29 -1.51 12.84
N TRP A 24 0.36 -0.74 11.96
CA TRP A 24 -0.18 -0.40 10.64
C TRP A 24 -0.36 -1.66 9.77
N LEU A 25 0.65 -2.52 9.71
CA LEU A 25 0.57 -3.80 8.98
C LEU A 25 -0.54 -4.69 9.50
N ASP A 26 -0.67 -4.83 10.82
CA ASP A 26 -1.71 -5.65 11.44
C ASP A 26 -3.10 -5.12 11.07
N ALA A 27 -3.29 -3.79 11.04
CA ALA A 27 -4.56 -3.18 10.68
C ALA A 27 -4.88 -3.30 9.17
N VAL A 28 -3.88 -3.15 8.29
CA VAL A 28 -4.04 -3.43 6.85
C VAL A 28 -4.36 -4.90 6.63
N ASN A 29 -3.71 -5.81 7.34
CA ASN A 29 -3.94 -7.25 7.25
C ASN A 29 -5.38 -7.63 7.61
N ILE A 30 -5.90 -7.09 8.71
CA ILE A 30 -7.30 -7.28 9.09
C ILE A 30 -8.22 -6.80 7.97
N ARG A 31 -7.97 -5.60 7.43
CA ARG A 31 -8.83 -5.04 6.38
C ARG A 31 -8.76 -5.82 5.07
N VAL A 32 -7.57 -6.28 4.68
CA VAL A 32 -7.40 -7.12 3.49
C VAL A 32 -8.11 -8.45 3.68
N ALA A 33 -8.02 -9.08 4.85
CA ALA A 33 -8.72 -10.32 5.15
C ALA A 33 -10.25 -10.14 5.07
N GLU A 34 -10.78 -9.05 5.65
CA GLU A 34 -12.20 -8.71 5.56
C GLU A 34 -12.65 -8.52 4.11
N LEU A 35 -11.90 -7.76 3.31
CA LEU A 35 -12.29 -7.50 1.92
C LEU A 35 -12.12 -8.74 1.04
N LEU A 36 -11.14 -9.61 1.29
CA LEU A 36 -11.02 -10.88 0.59
C LEU A 36 -12.24 -11.79 0.82
N ASP A 37 -12.87 -11.72 1.98
CA ASP A 37 -14.05 -12.52 2.31
C ASP A 37 -15.35 -11.87 1.84
N THR A 38 -15.46 -10.54 1.98
CA THR A 38 -16.72 -9.81 1.78
C THR A 38 -16.86 -9.16 0.41
N ASP A 39 -15.79 -8.56 -0.13
CA ASP A 39 -15.78 -7.87 -1.43
C ASP A 39 -14.37 -7.84 -2.06
N PRO A 40 -13.96 -8.94 -2.71
CA PRO A 40 -12.67 -9.00 -3.39
C PRO A 40 -12.52 -7.96 -4.50
N GLY A 41 -13.63 -7.59 -5.15
CA GLY A 41 -13.62 -6.59 -6.23
C GLY A 41 -13.20 -5.21 -5.72
N LEU A 42 -13.70 -4.81 -4.56
CA LEU A 42 -13.30 -3.58 -3.89
C LEU A 42 -11.82 -3.62 -3.48
N LEU A 43 -11.33 -4.74 -2.93
CA LEU A 43 -9.91 -4.91 -2.63
C LEU A 43 -9.04 -4.67 -3.87
N PHE A 44 -9.33 -5.36 -4.99
CA PHE A 44 -8.56 -5.20 -6.21
C PHE A 44 -8.61 -3.77 -6.76
N SER A 45 -9.75 -3.09 -6.64
CA SER A 45 -9.88 -1.68 -7.00
C SER A 45 -8.92 -0.79 -6.19
N HIS A 46 -8.79 -1.05 -4.89
CA HIS A 46 -7.85 -0.34 -4.04
C HIS A 46 -6.39 -0.66 -4.36
N LEU A 47 -6.05 -1.94 -4.55
CA LEU A 47 -4.69 -2.37 -4.90
C LEU A 47 -4.21 -1.73 -6.22
N TYR A 48 -5.10 -1.62 -7.20
CA TYR A 48 -4.81 -0.94 -8.47
C TYR A 48 -4.49 0.56 -8.27
N ARG A 49 -5.26 1.26 -7.42
CA ARG A 49 -5.01 2.67 -7.08
C ARG A 49 -3.69 2.88 -6.33
N LEU A 50 -3.21 1.86 -5.63
CA LEU A 50 -1.92 1.86 -4.93
C LEU A 50 -0.74 1.47 -5.84
N ASP A 51 -0.98 1.32 -7.14
CA ASP A 51 0.04 0.93 -8.13
C ASP A 51 0.67 -0.44 -7.84
N ILE A 52 -0.14 -1.35 -7.27
CA ILE A 52 0.26 -2.74 -7.08
C ILE A 52 -0.04 -3.50 -8.37
N SER A 53 0.99 -4.10 -8.95
CA SER A 53 0.87 -4.77 -10.24
C SER A 53 0.07 -6.07 -10.14
N GLU A 54 -0.75 -6.31 -11.16
CA GLU A 54 -1.52 -7.56 -11.30
C GLU A 54 -0.60 -8.79 -11.28
N ALA A 55 0.59 -8.70 -11.88
CA ALA A 55 1.59 -9.76 -11.84
C ALA A 55 2.06 -10.10 -10.41
N SER A 56 2.22 -9.10 -9.54
CA SER A 56 2.59 -9.33 -8.13
C SER A 56 1.46 -10.01 -7.37
N LEU A 57 0.22 -9.56 -7.59
CA LEU A 57 -0.97 -10.17 -6.98
C LEU A 57 -1.19 -11.59 -7.47
N ALA A 58 -1.11 -11.84 -8.78
CA ALA A 58 -1.24 -13.17 -9.36
C ALA A 58 -0.16 -14.13 -8.83
N ARG A 59 1.05 -13.63 -8.57
CA ARG A 59 2.10 -14.41 -7.91
C ARG A 59 1.67 -14.79 -6.49
N ILE A 60 1.28 -13.82 -5.66
CA ILE A 60 0.85 -14.05 -4.27
C ILE A 60 -0.30 -15.08 -4.22
N LEU A 61 -1.33 -14.90 -5.05
CA LEU A 61 -2.49 -15.79 -5.08
C LEU A 61 -2.16 -17.22 -5.54
N ARG A 62 -1.04 -17.42 -6.24
CA ARG A 62 -0.58 -18.75 -6.72
C ARG A 62 0.43 -19.40 -5.79
N THR A 63 1.25 -18.63 -5.09
CA THR A 63 2.38 -19.14 -4.29
C THR A 63 2.07 -19.27 -2.81
N GLU A 64 1.19 -18.43 -2.28
CA GLU A 64 0.87 -18.40 -0.86
C GLU A 64 -0.29 -19.35 -0.52
N PHE A 65 -0.27 -19.90 0.69
CA PHE A 65 -1.43 -20.61 1.19
C PHE A 65 -2.57 -19.62 1.45
N PRO A 66 -3.85 -20.03 1.30
CA PRO A 66 -4.99 -19.13 1.47
C PRO A 66 -5.00 -18.31 2.76
N LYS A 67 -4.55 -18.91 3.86
CA LYS A 67 -4.45 -18.27 5.19
C LYS A 67 -3.38 -17.16 5.27
N ASP A 68 -2.37 -17.21 4.39
CA ASP A 68 -1.20 -16.32 4.38
C ASP A 68 -1.33 -15.21 3.31
N ILE A 69 -2.30 -15.34 2.39
CA ILE A 69 -2.59 -14.33 1.34
C ILE A 69 -2.82 -12.92 1.91
N PRO A 70 -3.64 -12.71 2.97
CA PRO A 70 -3.84 -11.37 3.50
C PRO A 70 -2.54 -10.71 3.97
N GLU A 71 -1.66 -11.49 4.62
CA GLU A 71 -0.39 -10.99 5.13
C GLU A 71 0.55 -10.65 3.97
N ALA A 72 0.62 -11.51 2.95
CA ALA A 72 1.43 -11.28 1.77
C ALA A 72 1.01 -10.03 1.00
N ILE A 73 -0.31 -9.80 0.83
CA ILE A 73 -0.83 -8.58 0.20
C ILE A 73 -0.49 -7.35 1.07
N SER A 74 -0.62 -7.43 2.39
CA SER A 74 -0.33 -6.33 3.30
C SER A 74 1.14 -5.91 3.26
N ARG A 75 2.06 -6.87 3.17
CA ARG A 75 3.49 -6.63 2.98
C ARG A 75 3.79 -5.96 1.63
N GLU A 76 3.11 -6.38 0.57
CA GLU A 76 3.25 -5.77 -0.76
C GLU A 76 2.76 -4.31 -0.76
N ILE A 77 1.63 -4.03 -0.09
CA ILE A 77 1.12 -2.66 0.10
C ILE A 77 2.17 -1.80 0.83
N LEU A 78 2.72 -2.29 1.94
CA LEU A 78 3.75 -1.56 2.69
C LEU A 78 4.99 -1.27 1.82
N LEU A 79 5.44 -2.25 1.05
CA LEU A 79 6.58 -2.09 0.15
C LEU A 79 6.32 -0.95 -0.87
N ARG A 80 5.11 -0.87 -1.43
CA ARG A 80 4.75 0.21 -2.36
C ARG A 80 4.65 1.56 -1.69
N GLU A 81 4.12 1.65 -0.49
CA GLU A 81 4.10 2.91 0.26
C GLU A 81 5.52 3.39 0.62
N LYS A 82 6.43 2.48 0.96
CA LYS A 82 7.86 2.79 1.16
C LYS A 82 8.52 3.26 -0.13
N GLN A 83 8.25 2.62 -1.26
CA GLN A 83 8.76 3.06 -2.57
C GLN A 83 8.25 4.44 -2.96
N LYS A 84 6.96 4.73 -2.74
CA LYS A 84 6.37 6.06 -2.98
C LYS A 84 7.01 7.13 -2.11
N ALA A 85 7.21 6.85 -0.82
CA ALA A 85 7.92 7.76 0.09
C ALA A 85 9.37 8.01 -0.35
N ALA A 86 10.10 6.96 -0.75
CA ALA A 86 11.46 7.07 -1.25
C ALA A 86 11.53 7.89 -2.56
N SER A 87 10.62 7.67 -3.51
CA SER A 87 10.54 8.43 -4.76
C SER A 87 10.20 9.91 -4.53
N ARG A 88 9.31 10.21 -3.57
CA ARG A 88 9.03 11.60 -3.14
C ARG A 88 10.30 12.28 -2.58
N LYS A 89 11.08 11.54 -1.79
CA LYS A 89 12.34 12.04 -1.20
C LYS A 89 13.47 12.18 -2.24
N ALA A 90 13.49 11.32 -3.25
CA ALA A 90 14.50 11.30 -4.31
C ALA A 90 14.27 12.34 -5.42
N ASN A 91 13.06 12.91 -5.53
CA ASN A 91 12.77 13.97 -6.50
C ASN A 91 12.50 15.34 -5.82
N PRO A 92 13.54 16.08 -5.42
CA PRO A 92 13.38 17.46 -4.98
C PRO A 92 13.09 18.45 -6.13
N ARG A 93 12.95 18.03 -7.40
CA ARG A 93 12.72 18.93 -8.55
C ARG A 93 11.25 19.09 -8.92
N ASN A 94 10.44 19.49 -7.94
CA ASN A 94 9.34 20.42 -8.22
C ASN A 94 9.61 21.77 -7.54
N ILE A 95 10.89 22.19 -7.57
CA ILE A 95 11.25 23.61 -7.48
C ILE A 95 10.85 24.19 -8.83
N ILE A 96 9.64 24.71 -8.89
CA ILE A 96 9.22 25.89 -9.66
C ILE A 96 10.28 26.32 -10.68
N LEU A 97 10.14 25.88 -11.93
CA LEU A 97 10.64 26.64 -13.08
C LEU A 97 9.52 27.60 -13.48
N ASP A 98 9.30 28.60 -12.64
CA ASP A 98 8.64 29.86 -12.97
C ASP A 98 9.50 30.97 -12.36
N GLU A 99 10.76 31.05 -12.78
CA GLU A 99 11.45 32.34 -12.81
C GLU A 99 11.48 32.77 -14.27
N GLU A 100 10.91 33.95 -14.49
CA GLU A 100 10.71 34.62 -15.76
C GLU A 100 11.90 34.51 -16.73
N TYR A 101 11.63 34.19 -18.00
CA TYR A 101 12.03 35.01 -19.15
C TYR A 101 11.31 34.57 -20.44
#